data_AF-A0A7Y5CE95-F1
#
_entry.id   AF-A0A7Y5CE95-F1
#
_cell.length_a   1.000
_cell.length_b   1.000
_cell.length_c   1.000
_cell.angle_alpha   90.00
_cell.angle_beta   90.00
_cell.angle_gamma   90.00
#
_symmetry.space_group_name_H-M   'P 1'
#
loop_
_entity.id
_entity.type
_entity.pdbx_description
1 polymer ?
#
loop_
_entity_poly.entity_id
_entity_poly.type
_entity_poly.pdbx_seq_one_letter_code
_entity_poly.pdbx_strand_id
1 'polypeptide(L)' 'MSFLDTSAILAPGHVKTSSWAQMWWLTTVRGYEVEKVMRFPKRYRMGRLVYGQSWVLRPPVRQN' A
#
# COMPACT_ATOMS: atom_id res chain seq x y z
N MET A 1 -9.96 15.61 1.36
CA MET A 1 -10.18 14.20 0.97
C MET A 1 -9.46 14.01 -0.35
N SER A 2 -8.20 13.60 -0.32
CA SER A 2 -7.38 13.49 -1.54
C SER A 2 -7.84 12.29 -2.32
N PHE A 3 -8.54 12.55 -3.43
CA PHE A 3 -8.91 11.53 -4.40
C PHE A 3 -7.63 10.82 -4.86
N LEU A 4 -7.74 9.50 -4.95
CA LEU A 4 -6.65 8.61 -5.35
C LEU A 4 -6.04 9.14 -6.66
N ASP A 5 -4.75 9.47 -6.64
CA ASP A 5 -3.95 9.45 -7.85
C ASP A 5 -3.89 8.00 -8.34
N THR A 6 -4.92 7.61 -9.07
CA THR A 6 -5.07 6.29 -9.71
C THR A 6 -3.86 6.01 -10.61
N SER A 7 -3.19 7.07 -11.08
CA SER A 7 -1.93 7.07 -11.83
C SER A 7 -0.79 6.34 -11.10
N ALA A 8 -0.62 6.53 -9.79
CA ALA A 8 0.45 5.85 -9.03
C ALA A 8 0.21 4.35 -8.86
N ILE A 9 -1.06 3.92 -8.87
CA ILE A 9 -1.45 2.51 -8.82
C ILE A 9 -1.32 1.85 -10.20
N LEU A 10 -1.50 2.62 -11.29
CA LEU A 10 -1.45 2.16 -12.68
C LEU A 10 -0.04 2.17 -13.28
N ALA A 11 0.95 2.74 -12.60
CA ALA A 11 2.33 2.74 -13.07
C ALA A 11 2.89 1.30 -13.11
N PRO A 12 3.50 0.85 -14.23
CA PRO A 12 3.95 -0.52 -14.38
C PRO A 12 4.92 -0.93 -13.27
N GLY A 13 4.63 -2.05 -12.62
CA GLY A 13 5.44 -2.62 -11.54
C GLY A 13 5.07 -2.18 -10.12
N HIS A 14 4.15 -1.23 -9.94
CA HIS A 14 3.67 -0.85 -8.60
C HIS A 14 2.68 -1.89 -8.08
N VAL A 15 2.80 -2.22 -6.78
CA VAL A 15 1.95 -3.22 -6.13
C VAL A 15 1.17 -2.57 -4.99
N LYS A 16 -0.15 -2.58 -5.08
CA LYS A 16 -1.02 -2.20 -3.97
C LYS A 16 -1.41 -3.44 -3.18
N THR A 17 -1.13 -3.44 -1.87
CA THR A 17 -1.57 -4.52 -0.97
C THR A 17 -2.20 -3.96 0.31
N SER A 18 -3.17 -4.68 0.87
CA SER A 18 -3.73 -4.43 2.22
C SER A 18 -3.34 -5.51 3.22
N SER A 19 -2.52 -6.48 2.81
CA SER A 19 -2.00 -7.55 3.65
C SER A 19 -0.63 -7.17 4.19
N TRP A 20 -0.50 -7.18 5.52
CA TRP A 20 0.77 -6.90 6.19
C TRP A 20 1.84 -7.93 5.82
N ALA A 21 1.47 -9.21 5.73
CA ALA A 21 2.39 -10.28 5.35
C ALA A 21 2.90 -10.13 3.91
N GLN A 22 2.01 -9.75 2.99
CA GLN A 22 2.39 -9.54 1.59
C GLN A 22 3.28 -8.30 1.44
N MET A 23 2.96 -7.22 2.16
CA MET A 23 3.80 -6.03 2.22
C MET A 23 5.20 -6.37 2.74
N TRP A 24 5.27 -7.07 3.87
CA TRP A 24 6.53 -7.47 4.49
C TRP A 24 7.39 -8.35 3.58
N TRP A 25 6.78 -9.32 2.90
CA TRP A 25 7.51 -10.16 1.96
C TRP A 25 8.03 -9.37 0.75
N LEU A 26 7.21 -8.47 0.19
CA LEU A 26 7.61 -7.64 -0.95
C LEU A 26 8.75 -6.68 -0.59
N THR A 27 8.73 -6.09 0.60
CA THR A 27 9.80 -5.19 1.05
C THR A 27 11.07 -5.94 1.43
N THR A 28 10.94 -7.04 2.18
CA THR A 28 12.09 -7.77 2.74
C THR A 28 12.76 -8.68 1.72
N VAL A 29 11.97 -9.40 0.91
CA VAL A 29 12.49 -10.44 0.00
C VAL A 29 12.67 -9.91 -1.42
N ARG A 30 11.77 -9.03 -1.89
CA ARG A 30 11.78 -8.52 -3.27
C ARG A 30 12.35 -7.12 -3.41
N GLY A 31 12.74 -6.47 -2.31
CA GLY A 31 13.33 -5.14 -2.32
C GLY A 31 12.39 -4.04 -2.80
N TYR A 32 11.07 -4.24 -2.67
CA TYR A 32 10.10 -3.18 -2.95
C TYR A 32 10.16 -2.12 -1.86
N GLU A 33 9.91 -0.87 -2.23
CA GLU A 33 9.84 0.24 -1.27
C GLU A 33 8.40 0.68 -1.04
N VAL A 34 8.08 1.05 0.20
CA VAL A 34 6.76 1.60 0.52
C VAL A 34 6.71 3.05 0.06
N GLU A 35 5.98 3.31 -1.02
CA GLU A 35 5.79 4.66 -1.55
C GLU A 35 4.70 5.40 -0.79
N LYS A 36 3.57 4.73 -0.52
CA LYS A 36 2.41 5.38 0.11
C LYS A 36 1.66 4.44 1.03
N VAL A 37 1.26 4.98 2.18
CA VAL A 37 0.38 4.31 3.14
C VAL A 37 -0.99 5.00 3.12
N MET A 38 -2.02 4.24 2.79
CA MET A 38 -3.40 4.70 2.78
C MET A 38 -4.13 4.14 4.00
N ARG A 39 -4.77 5.03 4.77
CA ARG A 39 -5.68 4.65 5.85
C ARG A 39 -7.10 5.00 5.44
N PHE A 40 -8.00 4.04 5.57
CA PHE A 40 -9.40 4.23 5.20
C PHE A 40 -10.30 3.68 6.31
N PRO A 41 -11.46 4.31 6.57
CA PRO A 41 -12.41 3.77 7.53
C PRO A 41 -12.89 2.40 7.04
N LYS A 42 -12.72 1.36 7.86
CA LYS A 42 -13.10 -0.02 7.50
C LYS A 42 -14.43 -0.42 8.12
N ARG A 43 -14.61 -0.15 9.42
CA ARG A 43 -15.84 -0.50 10.14
C ARG A 43 -15.97 0.31 11.43
N TYR A 44 -17.21 0.53 11.85
CA TYR A 44 -17.49 1.06 13.18
C TYR A 44 -17.75 -0.12 14.13
N ARG A 45 -17.00 -0.23 15.23
CA ARG A 45 -17.17 -1.31 16.22
C ARG A 45 -17.11 -0.72 17.63
N MET A 46 -18.16 -0.94 18.43
CA MET A 46 -18.25 -0.50 19.83
C MET A 46 -17.91 0.99 20.03
N GLY A 47 -18.54 1.88 19.25
CA GLY A 47 -18.31 3.33 19.38
C GLY A 47 -16.97 3.82 18.85
N ARG A 48 -16.16 2.95 18.21
CA ARG A 48 -14.85 3.31 17.64
C ARG A 48 -14.81 3.05 16.15
N LEU A 49 -14.30 4.03 15.41
CA LEU A 49 -14.01 3.89 13.98
C LEU A 49 -12.71 3.12 13.82
N VAL A 50 -12.80 1.92 13.25
CA VAL A 50 -11.65 1.08 12.92
C VAL A 50 -11.17 1.45 11.53
N TYR A 51 -9.91 1.85 11.42
CA TYR A 51 -9.28 2.16 10.14
C TYR A 51 -8.57 0.91 9.60
N GLY A 52 -8.78 0.62 8.32
CA GLY A 52 -7.96 -0.28 7.54
C GLY A 52 -6.73 0.45 6.98
N GLN A 53 -5.72 -0.32 6.61
CA GLN A 53 -4.49 0.20 6.00
C GLN A 53 -4.20 -0.54 4.69
N SER A 54 -3.76 0.21 3.69
CA SER A 54 -3.22 -0.31 2.44
C SER A 54 -1.88 0.35 2.18
N TRP A 55 -0.98 -0.39 1.55
CA TRP A 55 0.34 0.05 1.11
C TRP A 55 0.37 0.06 -0.41
N VAL A 56 0.97 1.10 -0.99
CA VAL A 56 1.42 1.13 -2.38
C VAL A 56 2.92 0.95 -2.33
N LEU A 57 3.38 -0.07 -3.04
CA LEU A 57 4.77 -0.47 -3.10
C LEU A 57 5.32 -0.15 -4.48
N ARG A 58 6.46 0.52 -4.51
CA ARG A 58 7.23 0.81 -5.71
C ARG A 58 8.19 -0.35 -5.98
N PRO A 59 8.34 -0.79 -7.24
CA PRO A 59 9.32 -1.80 -7.58
C PRO A 59 10.73 -1.27 -7.34
N PRO A 60 11.70 -2.15 -6.99
CA PRO A 60 13.10 -1.74 -6.92
C PRO A 60 13.48 -1.13 -8.26
N VAL A 61 14.14 0.03 -8.22
CA VAL A 61 14.76 0.60 -9.42
C VAL A 61 15.74 -0.44 -9.91
N ARG A 62 15.49 -1.07 -11.07
CA ARG A 62 16.50 -1.89 -11.74
C ARG A 62 17.71 -0.97 -11.92
N GLN A 63 18.74 -1.16 -11.09
CA GLN A 63 20.08 -0.74 -11.45
C GLN A 63 20.41 -1.55 -12.69
N ASN A 64 20.43 -0.83 -13.81
CA ASN A 64 20.73 -1.34 -15.13
C ASN A 64 22.13 -1.95 -15.16
#